data_AF-A0A7G5ZD90-F1
#
_entry.id   AF-A0A7G5ZD90-F1
#
_cell.length_a   1.000
_cell.length_b   1.000
_cell.length_c   1.000
_cell.angle_alpha   90.00
_cell.angle_beta   90.00
_cell.angle_gamma   90.00
#
_symmetry.space_group_name_H-M   'P 1'
#
loop_
_entity.id
_entity.type
_entity.pdbx_description
1 polymer ?
#
loop_
_entity_poly.entity_id
_entity_poly.type
_entity_poly.pdbx_seq_one_letter_code
_entity_poly.pdbx_strand_id
1 'polypeptide(L)'
;MLVSPRASGNDGTAPYTSSRVFPIFAGISAPYSADRAWPYITAGKLFFTVNGTPRFCSASVIQRRIVVTAGHCVHSGTAAGFYRDWLFVPAFRDGNAPLLTWRWRAAIVTATWATSNGYLPNPADYAMIEFGDQALGGAVRALGDVTGWLGWQTLSLNLNHTTKLGYAGNLDGGQKMQQITSADVGATVENNVVSGSDGKDGFDGAPWIQNFQVLQAGGGAGANNGSNRVVGVVSRFYAPGPFKVQAQSSPEPDGRWVDLFNASCARTPDNCR
;
A
#
# COMPACT_ATOMS: atom_id res chain seq x y z
N MET A 1 -9.76 -19.17 -14.88
CA MET A 1 -10.87 -18.50 -15.59
C MET A 1 -10.41 -17.09 -15.91
N LEU A 2 -10.29 -16.73 -17.19
CA LEU A 2 -10.00 -15.35 -17.60
C LEU A 2 -11.27 -14.54 -17.32
N VAL A 3 -11.23 -13.64 -16.36
CA VAL A 3 -12.33 -12.71 -16.10
C VAL A 3 -12.07 -11.50 -16.99
N SER A 4 -13.00 -11.18 -17.90
CA SER A 4 -12.90 -9.95 -18.70
C SER A 4 -12.91 -8.76 -17.73
N PRO A 5 -11.88 -7.88 -17.74
CA PRO A 5 -11.87 -6.70 -16.88
C PRO A 5 -13.07 -5.81 -17.22
N ARG A 6 -13.76 -5.29 -16.21
CA ARG A 6 -14.78 -4.25 -16.39
C ARG A 6 -14.18 -2.92 -15.96
N ALA A 7 -14.26 -1.87 -16.76
CA ALA A 7 -13.69 -0.55 -16.42
C ALA A 7 -14.50 0.25 -15.39
N SER A 8 -15.54 -0.35 -14.81
CA SER A 8 -16.40 0.28 -13.82
C SER A 8 -16.95 -0.74 -12.83
N GLY A 9 -17.39 -0.21 -11.68
CA GLY A 9 -18.48 -0.70 -10.84
C GLY A 9 -19.53 -1.53 -11.59
N ASN A 10 -20.07 -2.56 -10.93
CA ASN A 10 -21.21 -3.34 -11.41
C ASN A 10 -22.50 -2.50 -11.40
N ASP A 11 -22.50 -1.39 -10.67
CA ASP A 11 -23.49 -0.31 -10.70
C ASP A 11 -23.13 0.82 -11.68
N GLY A 12 -21.96 0.77 -12.32
CA GLY A 12 -21.45 1.79 -13.24
C GLY A 12 -20.97 3.09 -12.56
N THR A 13 -20.97 3.18 -11.23
CA THR A 13 -20.69 4.46 -10.54
C THR A 13 -19.23 4.63 -10.14
N ALA A 14 -18.46 3.53 -10.09
CA ALA A 14 -17.07 3.50 -9.66
C ALA A 14 -16.11 3.12 -10.80
N PRO A 15 -15.77 4.04 -11.72
CA PRO A 15 -14.83 3.76 -12.81
C PRO A 15 -13.42 3.53 -12.28
N TYR A 16 -12.68 2.64 -12.96
CA TYR A 16 -11.27 2.39 -12.69
C TYR A 16 -10.56 1.84 -13.92
N THR A 17 -9.24 1.99 -13.94
CA THR A 17 -8.36 1.29 -14.87
C THR A 17 -7.43 0.40 -14.07
N SER A 18 -7.30 -0.85 -14.48
CA SER A 18 -6.42 -1.84 -13.87
C SER A 18 -5.44 -2.36 -14.91
N SER A 19 -4.18 -2.45 -14.54
CA SER A 19 -3.12 -2.98 -15.39
C SER A 19 -2.01 -3.58 -14.54
N ARG A 20 -1.24 -4.51 -15.10
CA ARG A 20 0.08 -4.84 -14.54
C ARG A 20 0.96 -3.60 -14.61
N VAL A 21 1.93 -3.47 -13.71
CA VAL A 21 3.05 -2.56 -13.97
C VAL A 21 3.87 -3.14 -15.12
N PHE A 22 4.11 -2.36 -16.18
CA PHE A 22 4.82 -2.78 -17.39
C PHE A 22 5.66 -1.61 -17.96
N PRO A 23 6.73 -1.89 -18.74
CA PRO A 23 7.24 -3.21 -19.12
C PRO A 23 7.97 -3.91 -17.97
N ILE A 24 7.93 -5.25 -17.99
CA ILE A 24 8.71 -6.11 -17.10
C ILE A 24 9.71 -6.88 -17.95
N PHE A 25 11.00 -6.73 -17.62
CA PHE A 25 12.10 -7.40 -18.31
C PHE A 25 12.70 -8.52 -17.44
N ALA A 26 13.40 -9.44 -18.09
CA ALA A 26 14.16 -10.53 -17.46
C ALA A 26 15.63 -10.50 -17.90
N GLY A 27 16.47 -11.33 -17.26
CA GLY A 27 17.89 -11.45 -17.58
C GLY A 27 18.65 -10.13 -17.40
N ILE A 28 19.55 -9.83 -18.34
CA ILE A 28 20.39 -8.62 -18.29
C ILE A 28 19.58 -7.31 -18.30
N SER A 29 18.36 -7.34 -18.86
CA SER A 29 17.48 -6.18 -18.93
C SER A 29 16.57 -6.03 -17.71
N ALA A 30 16.56 -6.98 -16.78
CA ALA A 30 15.72 -6.93 -15.58
C ALA A 30 15.84 -5.62 -14.76
N PRO A 31 17.00 -4.97 -14.64
CA PRO A 31 17.13 -3.67 -13.97
C PRO A 31 16.29 -2.54 -14.60
N TYR A 32 15.95 -2.61 -15.88
CA TYR A 32 15.18 -1.58 -16.59
C TYR A 32 13.65 -1.77 -16.51
N SER A 33 13.19 -2.70 -15.67
CA SER A 33 11.76 -2.99 -15.53
C SER A 33 11.05 -1.85 -14.77
N ALA A 34 9.82 -1.54 -15.14
CA ALA A 34 9.07 -0.42 -14.56
C ALA A 34 8.85 -0.55 -13.04
N ASP A 35 8.63 -1.77 -12.54
CA ASP A 35 8.49 -2.08 -11.10
C ASP A 35 9.77 -1.82 -10.28
N ARG A 36 10.91 -1.63 -10.94
CA ARG A 36 12.20 -1.25 -10.33
C ARG A 36 12.56 0.22 -10.56
N ALA A 37 11.69 0.99 -11.19
CA ALA A 37 11.87 2.42 -11.37
C ALA A 37 11.12 3.20 -10.29
N TRP A 38 11.64 4.37 -9.94
CA TRP A 38 10.88 5.35 -9.15
C TRP A 38 9.65 5.84 -9.95
N PRO A 39 8.45 5.94 -9.35
CA PRO A 39 8.10 5.68 -7.95
C PRO A 39 7.61 4.25 -7.66
N TYR A 40 7.43 3.38 -8.66
CA TYR A 40 6.92 2.02 -8.47
C TYR A 40 7.71 1.18 -7.46
N ILE A 41 9.04 1.35 -7.47
CA ILE A 41 9.99 0.62 -6.63
C ILE A 41 9.70 0.74 -5.12
N THR A 42 8.95 1.75 -4.67
CA THR A 42 8.57 1.88 -3.26
C THR A 42 7.50 0.90 -2.82
N ALA A 43 6.76 0.31 -3.76
CA ALA A 43 5.69 -0.64 -3.48
C ALA A 43 6.23 -2.08 -3.49
N GLY A 44 5.67 -2.91 -2.61
CA GLY A 44 6.13 -4.28 -2.44
C GLY A 44 5.09 -5.20 -1.86
N LYS A 45 5.41 -6.49 -1.88
CA LYS A 45 4.60 -7.53 -1.28
C LYS A 45 5.01 -7.71 0.18
N LEU A 46 4.03 -7.70 1.08
CA LEU A 46 4.23 -7.88 2.51
C LEU A 46 3.77 -9.29 2.89
N PHE A 47 4.69 -10.16 3.25
CA PHE A 47 4.39 -11.50 3.77
C PHE A 47 4.34 -11.47 5.28
N PHE A 48 3.50 -12.32 5.89
CA PHE A 48 3.36 -12.48 7.34
C PHE A 48 2.69 -13.81 7.66
N THR A 49 2.65 -14.20 8.94
CA THR A 49 1.93 -15.41 9.37
C THR A 49 0.78 -15.10 10.31
N VAL A 50 -0.35 -15.78 10.11
CA VAL A 50 -1.50 -15.76 11.01
C VAL A 50 -1.72 -17.18 11.50
N ASN A 51 -1.53 -17.43 12.80
CA ASN A 51 -1.62 -18.77 13.39
C ASN A 51 -0.80 -19.82 12.63
N GLY A 52 0.41 -19.44 12.19
CA GLY A 52 1.32 -20.31 11.42
C GLY A 52 0.98 -20.45 9.93
N THR A 53 -0.14 -19.90 9.47
CA THR A 53 -0.51 -19.91 8.04
C THR A 53 0.10 -18.70 7.33
N PRO A 54 0.87 -18.90 6.24
CA PRO A 54 1.39 -17.80 5.44
C PRO A 54 0.27 -16.97 4.81
N ARG A 55 0.38 -15.65 4.93
CA ARG A 55 -0.50 -14.65 4.34
C ARG A 55 0.33 -13.58 3.66
N PHE A 56 -0.33 -12.80 2.80
CA PHE A 56 0.29 -11.63 2.21
C PHE A 56 -0.70 -10.48 2.06
N CYS A 57 -0.13 -9.28 2.09
CA CYS A 57 -0.74 -8.01 1.74
C CYS A 57 0.21 -7.25 0.80
N SER A 58 -0.18 -6.02 0.48
CA SER A 58 0.65 -5.02 -0.16
C SER A 58 1.09 -3.98 0.86
N ALA A 59 2.18 -3.28 0.55
CA ALA A 59 2.70 -2.21 1.40
C ALA A 59 3.60 -1.28 0.58
N SER A 60 3.93 -0.12 1.14
CA SER A 60 4.87 0.81 0.51
C SER A 60 5.75 1.57 1.48
N VAL A 61 6.96 1.90 1.03
CA VAL A 61 7.91 2.73 1.77
C VAL A 61 7.43 4.17 1.80
N ILE A 62 7.18 4.70 3.01
CA ILE A 62 6.76 6.10 3.22
C ILE A 62 7.86 6.96 3.84
N GLN A 63 8.90 6.33 4.38
CA GLN A 63 10.07 7.00 4.93
C GLN A 63 11.24 6.00 5.03
N ARG A 64 12.46 6.49 5.25
CA ARG A 64 13.74 5.76 5.24
C ARG A 64 13.70 4.31 5.78
N ARG A 65 13.02 4.06 6.89
CA ARG A 65 12.82 2.69 7.44
C ARG A 65 11.36 2.30 7.65
N ILE A 66 10.42 3.16 7.28
CA ILE A 66 9.00 3.00 7.61
C ILE A 66 8.22 2.61 6.37
N VAL A 67 7.52 1.50 6.48
CA VAL A 67 6.59 0.97 5.49
C VAL A 67 5.18 1.09 6.04
N VAL A 68 4.25 1.58 5.22
CA VAL A 68 2.82 1.61 5.54
C VAL A 68 2.09 0.44 4.88
N THR A 69 1.08 -0.07 5.57
CA THR A 69 0.15 -1.11 5.10
C THR A 69 -1.20 -0.94 5.83
N ALA A 70 -2.16 -1.84 5.60
CA ALA A 70 -3.43 -1.84 6.34
C ALA A 70 -3.23 -2.37 7.77
N GLY A 71 -4.05 -1.87 8.70
CA GLY A 71 -4.07 -2.31 10.11
C GLY A 71 -4.29 -3.82 10.23
N HIS A 72 -5.23 -4.35 9.47
CA HIS A 72 -5.59 -5.76 9.44
C HIS A 72 -4.53 -6.67 8.81
N CYS A 73 -3.48 -6.12 8.20
CA CYS A 73 -2.30 -6.89 7.75
C CYS A 73 -1.27 -7.06 8.89
N VAL A 74 -1.47 -6.38 10.01
CA VAL A 74 -0.52 -6.29 11.13
C VAL A 74 -1.13 -6.74 12.46
N HIS A 75 -2.39 -6.41 12.71
CA HIS A 75 -3.06 -6.72 13.97
C HIS A 75 -4.45 -7.26 13.72
N SER A 76 -4.87 -8.24 14.52
CA SER A 76 -6.19 -8.87 14.41
C SER A 76 -7.39 -7.95 14.68
N GLY A 77 -7.14 -6.76 15.21
CA GLY A 77 -8.14 -5.84 15.76
C GLY A 77 -8.82 -6.33 17.05
N THR A 78 -8.36 -7.45 17.62
CA THR A 78 -8.90 -8.07 18.84
C THR A 78 -7.78 -8.34 19.85
N ALA A 79 -8.12 -8.92 21.00
CA ALA A 79 -7.15 -9.39 22.00
C ALA A 79 -6.19 -10.48 21.47
N ALA A 80 -6.44 -11.09 20.30
CA ALA A 80 -5.50 -12.00 19.65
C ALA A 80 -4.19 -11.29 19.23
N GLY A 81 -4.20 -9.96 19.18
CA GLY A 81 -2.98 -9.17 19.10
C GLY A 81 -2.39 -9.04 17.70
N PHE A 82 -1.09 -8.74 17.69
CA PHE A 82 -0.25 -8.62 16.50
C PHE A 82 -0.03 -9.98 15.83
N TYR A 83 0.08 -9.97 14.50
CA TYR A 83 0.68 -11.08 13.76
C TYR A 83 2.19 -11.10 13.95
N ARG A 84 2.91 -11.87 13.13
CA ARG A 84 4.36 -11.99 13.23
C ARG A 84 5.01 -12.28 11.89
N ASP A 85 6.34 -12.27 11.90
CA ASP A 85 7.21 -12.67 10.80
C ASP A 85 7.03 -11.84 9.53
N TRP A 86 6.85 -10.52 9.67
CA TRP A 86 6.70 -9.65 8.51
C TRP A 86 7.97 -9.59 7.66
N LEU A 87 7.80 -9.84 6.36
CA LEU A 87 8.83 -9.73 5.35
C LEU A 87 8.32 -8.83 4.24
N PHE A 88 9.01 -7.73 3.98
CA PHE A 88 8.68 -6.82 2.89
C PHE A 88 9.62 -7.06 1.70
N VAL A 89 9.03 -7.25 0.53
CA VAL A 89 9.77 -7.48 -0.72
C VAL A 89 9.39 -6.40 -1.73
N PRO A 90 10.16 -5.30 -1.82
CA PRO A 90 9.93 -4.27 -2.82
C PRO A 90 10.18 -4.83 -4.22
N ALA A 91 9.34 -4.43 -5.19
CA ALA A 91 9.37 -4.93 -6.56
C ALA A 91 9.32 -6.47 -6.69
N PHE A 92 8.61 -7.14 -5.77
CA PHE A 92 8.38 -8.59 -5.85
C PHE A 92 7.84 -9.00 -7.22
N ARG A 93 8.38 -10.08 -7.79
CA ARG A 93 7.85 -10.64 -9.03
C ARG A 93 8.09 -12.15 -9.13
N ASP A 94 7.04 -12.92 -9.38
CA ASP A 94 7.13 -14.36 -9.67
C ASP A 94 8.01 -15.15 -8.68
N GLY A 95 7.86 -14.89 -7.39
CA GLY A 95 8.68 -15.52 -6.33
C GLY A 95 10.06 -14.90 -6.11
N ASN A 96 10.48 -13.95 -6.95
CA ASN A 96 11.77 -13.27 -6.83
C ASN A 96 11.68 -12.04 -5.92
N ALA A 97 12.80 -11.74 -5.26
CA ALA A 97 13.03 -10.54 -4.46
C ALA A 97 14.16 -9.70 -5.08
N PRO A 98 13.89 -8.91 -6.15
CA PRO A 98 14.95 -8.20 -6.90
C PRO A 98 15.75 -7.20 -6.06
N LEU A 99 15.18 -6.75 -4.95
CA LEU A 99 15.75 -5.78 -4.02
C LEU A 99 15.88 -6.39 -2.62
N LEU A 100 16.09 -7.72 -2.57
CA LEU A 100 16.16 -8.54 -1.37
C LEU A 100 14.86 -8.55 -0.56
N THR A 101 14.87 -9.34 0.52
CA THR A 101 13.79 -9.43 1.48
C THR A 101 14.17 -8.64 2.72
N TRP A 102 13.31 -7.72 3.16
CA TRP A 102 13.55 -6.87 4.31
C TRP A 102 12.81 -7.41 5.52
N ARG A 103 13.51 -7.55 6.65
CA ARG A 103 12.94 -8.07 7.90
C ARG A 103 12.46 -6.94 8.80
N TRP A 104 11.28 -7.11 9.36
CA TRP A 104 10.71 -6.16 10.31
C TRP A 104 11.54 -6.06 11.60
N ARG A 105 11.41 -4.92 12.28
CA ARG A 105 11.97 -4.63 13.61
C ARG A 105 10.87 -4.32 14.61
N ALA A 106 9.85 -3.61 14.14
CA ALA A 106 8.71 -3.24 14.95
C ALA A 106 7.50 -2.98 14.07
N ALA A 107 6.32 -3.17 14.63
CA ALA A 107 5.07 -2.82 13.97
C ALA A 107 4.19 -2.06 14.97
N ILE A 108 3.49 -1.04 14.48
CA ILE A 108 2.60 -0.20 15.27
C ILE A 108 1.27 -0.10 14.54
N VAL A 109 0.18 -0.23 15.30
CA VAL A 109 -1.19 0.05 14.86
C VAL A 109 -1.80 1.10 15.79
N THR A 110 -2.82 1.80 15.33
CA THR A 110 -3.59 2.71 16.18
C THR A 110 -4.39 1.93 17.22
N ALA A 111 -4.66 2.54 18.37
CA ALA A 111 -5.61 1.98 19.33
C ALA A 111 -7.00 1.79 18.70
N THR A 112 -7.42 2.73 17.85
CA THR A 112 -8.67 2.66 17.07
C THR A 112 -8.79 1.37 16.27
N TRP A 113 -7.71 0.90 15.64
CA TRP A 113 -7.70 -0.40 14.97
C TRP A 113 -7.57 -1.55 15.97
N ALA A 114 -6.63 -1.44 16.92
CA ALA A 114 -6.29 -2.54 17.83
C ALA A 114 -7.47 -3.05 18.68
N THR A 115 -8.45 -2.19 18.96
CA THR A 115 -9.65 -2.50 19.75
C THR A 115 -10.95 -2.52 18.92
N SER A 116 -10.85 -2.53 17.59
CA SER A 116 -12.02 -2.45 16.68
C SER A 116 -12.84 -3.75 16.59
N ASN A 117 -12.37 -4.84 17.19
CA ASN A 117 -12.81 -6.21 16.92
C ASN A 117 -12.66 -6.64 15.46
N GLY A 118 -11.75 -6.00 14.71
CA GLY A 118 -11.56 -6.23 13.27
C GLY A 118 -12.73 -5.73 12.41
N TYR A 119 -13.60 -4.89 12.97
CA TYR A 119 -14.73 -4.32 12.27
C TYR A 119 -14.27 -3.40 11.14
N LEU A 120 -14.97 -3.48 10.00
CA LEU A 120 -14.75 -2.66 8.82
C LEU A 120 -16.11 -2.12 8.32
N PRO A 121 -16.20 -0.88 7.80
CA PRO A 121 -15.09 0.04 7.61
C PRO A 121 -14.56 0.52 8.96
N ASN A 122 -13.32 0.99 9.00
CA ASN A 122 -12.71 1.49 10.23
C ASN A 122 -11.94 2.77 9.93
N PRO A 123 -12.01 3.78 10.80
CA PRO A 123 -11.43 5.09 10.51
C PRO A 123 -9.91 5.14 10.62
N ALA A 124 -9.27 4.03 11.03
CA ALA A 124 -7.82 3.94 11.18
C ALA A 124 -7.28 2.52 10.90
N ASP A 125 -7.82 1.80 9.91
CA ASP A 125 -7.25 0.52 9.41
C ASP A 125 -5.95 0.75 8.61
N TYR A 126 -4.95 1.30 9.27
CA TYR A 126 -3.59 1.46 8.78
C TYR A 126 -2.58 1.06 9.85
N ALA A 127 -1.41 0.64 9.41
CA ALA A 127 -0.28 0.27 10.26
C ALA A 127 1.03 0.79 9.67
N MET A 128 2.01 0.97 10.54
CA MET A 128 3.39 1.27 10.14
C MET A 128 4.31 0.19 10.68
N ILE A 129 5.23 -0.27 9.83
CA ILE A 129 6.22 -1.28 10.15
C ILE A 129 7.61 -0.69 9.91
N GLU A 130 8.45 -0.78 10.92
CA GLU A 130 9.88 -0.46 10.85
C GLU A 130 10.62 -1.67 10.29
N PHE A 131 11.45 -1.47 9.26
CA PHE A 131 12.30 -2.50 8.66
C PHE A 131 13.77 -2.24 8.94
N GLY A 132 14.51 -3.33 9.19
CA GLY A 132 15.93 -3.27 9.54
C GLY A 132 16.84 -3.10 8.33
N ASP A 133 17.98 -2.47 8.56
CA ASP A 133 19.05 -2.33 7.57
C ASP A 133 19.66 -3.70 7.22
N GLN A 134 20.17 -3.81 5.99
CA GLN A 134 20.86 -5.01 5.56
C GLN A 134 22.00 -4.71 4.57
N ALA A 135 22.88 -5.70 4.39
CA ALA A 135 23.96 -5.61 3.43
C ALA A 135 23.40 -5.71 1.99
N LEU A 136 23.71 -4.71 1.16
CA LEU A 136 23.42 -4.68 -0.26
C LEU A 136 24.56 -3.98 -1.00
N GLY A 137 25.17 -4.67 -1.97
CA GLY A 137 26.27 -4.12 -2.76
C GLY A 137 27.50 -3.74 -1.93
N GLY A 138 27.83 -4.53 -0.90
CA GLY A 138 29.02 -4.31 -0.06
C GLY A 138 28.88 -3.24 1.02
N ALA A 139 27.70 -2.62 1.18
CA ALA A 139 27.42 -1.64 2.22
C ALA A 139 26.12 -1.99 2.97
N VAL A 140 26.02 -1.57 4.24
CA VAL A 140 24.76 -1.60 4.98
C VAL A 140 23.87 -0.48 4.46
N ARG A 141 22.64 -0.82 4.06
CA ARG A 141 21.65 0.11 3.49
C ARG A 141 20.35 0.03 4.26
N ALA A 142 19.71 1.18 4.48
CA ALA A 142 18.31 1.23 4.89
C ALA A 142 17.39 1.02 3.69
N LEU A 143 16.16 0.59 3.94
CA LEU A 143 15.17 0.26 2.90
C LEU A 143 14.90 1.43 1.95
N GLY A 144 14.66 2.62 2.51
CA GLY A 144 14.40 3.84 1.75
C GLY A 144 15.63 4.36 1.01
N ASP A 145 16.85 4.04 1.47
CA ASP A 145 18.08 4.40 0.73
C ASP A 145 18.22 3.59 -0.58
N VAL A 146 17.51 2.45 -0.68
CA VAL A 146 17.47 1.58 -1.88
C VAL A 146 16.28 1.88 -2.78
N THR A 147 15.13 2.22 -2.18
CA THR A 147 13.84 2.31 -2.88
C THR A 147 13.33 3.74 -3.04
N GLY A 148 13.92 4.73 -2.35
CA GLY A 148 13.25 6.00 -2.09
C GLY A 148 12.01 5.82 -1.21
N TRP A 149 11.17 6.85 -1.08
CA TRP A 149 9.92 6.77 -0.33
C TRP A 149 8.89 7.82 -0.77
N LEU A 150 7.61 7.46 -0.72
CA LEU A 150 6.49 8.29 -1.17
C LEU A 150 6.23 9.49 -0.23
N GLY A 151 6.51 9.34 1.07
CA GLY A 151 5.94 10.23 2.09
C GLY A 151 4.42 10.11 2.14
N TRP A 152 3.76 11.04 2.82
CA TRP A 152 2.32 11.00 3.03
C TRP A 152 1.73 12.41 3.16
N GLN A 153 0.40 12.51 3.05
CA GLN A 153 -0.34 13.75 3.24
C GLN A 153 -1.73 13.46 3.82
N THR A 154 -2.14 14.25 4.80
CA THR A 154 -3.48 14.24 5.41
C THR A 154 -4.45 15.11 4.62
N LEU A 155 -5.76 14.99 4.86
CA LEU A 155 -6.76 15.90 4.26
C LEU A 155 -6.73 15.95 2.73
N SER A 156 -6.41 14.81 2.09
CA SER A 156 -6.14 14.75 0.65
C SER A 156 -6.71 13.50 -0.03
N LEU A 157 -7.54 12.72 0.67
CA LEU A 157 -8.10 11.50 0.11
C LEU A 157 -9.38 11.75 -0.72
N ASN A 158 -10.19 12.73 -0.31
CA ASN A 158 -11.43 13.13 -0.97
C ASN A 158 -11.15 14.05 -2.18
N LEU A 159 -11.98 13.95 -3.22
CA LEU A 159 -11.83 14.64 -4.51
C LEU A 159 -10.43 14.47 -5.10
N ASN A 160 -9.92 13.23 -5.06
CA ASN A 160 -8.59 12.87 -5.51
C ASN A 160 -8.59 11.65 -6.45
N HIS A 161 -7.96 11.83 -7.60
CA HIS A 161 -7.66 10.75 -8.53
C HIS A 161 -6.31 10.12 -8.21
N THR A 162 -6.33 8.89 -7.71
CA THR A 162 -5.16 8.25 -7.11
C THR A 162 -4.75 6.99 -7.85
N THR A 163 -3.46 6.70 -7.79
CA THR A 163 -2.85 5.45 -8.26
C THR A 163 -2.62 4.51 -7.08
N LYS A 164 -3.06 3.26 -7.20
CA LYS A 164 -2.84 2.21 -6.20
C LYS A 164 -1.89 1.16 -6.74
N LEU A 165 -0.85 0.83 -5.98
CA LEU A 165 0.18 -0.15 -6.37
C LEU A 165 0.19 -1.33 -5.40
N GLY A 166 -0.08 -2.54 -5.89
CA GLY A 166 -0.18 -3.69 -5.00
C GLY A 166 -0.21 -5.04 -5.68
N TYR A 167 -0.48 -6.09 -4.91
CA TYR A 167 -0.39 -7.50 -5.31
C TYR A 167 -1.70 -8.20 -5.01
N ALA A 168 -2.66 -8.13 -5.93
CA ALA A 168 -3.97 -8.73 -5.76
C ALA A 168 -3.94 -10.24 -6.05
N GLY A 169 -4.40 -11.09 -5.13
CA GLY A 169 -4.39 -12.54 -5.29
C GLY A 169 -5.21 -13.04 -6.49
N ASN A 170 -6.24 -12.29 -6.90
CA ASN A 170 -7.04 -12.60 -8.09
C ASN A 170 -6.38 -12.17 -9.42
N LEU A 171 -5.34 -11.34 -9.38
CA LEU A 171 -4.61 -10.87 -10.55
C LEU A 171 -3.20 -11.46 -10.52
N ASP A 172 -2.87 -12.30 -11.50
CA ASP A 172 -1.57 -13.01 -11.56
C ASP A 172 -1.22 -13.80 -10.29
N GLY A 173 -2.21 -14.22 -9.49
CA GLY A 173 -1.95 -14.91 -8.22
C GLY A 173 -1.21 -14.03 -7.19
N GLY A 174 -1.28 -12.70 -7.33
CA GLY A 174 -0.47 -11.75 -6.57
C GLY A 174 1.04 -11.89 -6.85
N GLN A 175 1.44 -12.45 -8.00
CA GLN A 175 2.84 -12.63 -8.36
C GLN A 175 3.45 -11.43 -9.07
N LYS A 176 2.64 -10.46 -9.51
CA LYS A 176 3.09 -9.27 -10.22
C LYS A 176 2.39 -8.05 -9.66
N MET A 177 3.12 -6.95 -9.59
CA MET A 177 2.57 -5.66 -9.16
C MET A 177 1.50 -5.21 -10.15
N GLN A 178 0.34 -4.86 -9.62
CA GLN A 178 -0.79 -4.28 -10.32
C GLN A 178 -0.87 -2.79 -9.98
N GLN A 179 -1.23 -2.01 -10.98
CA GLN A 179 -1.60 -0.61 -10.87
C GLN A 179 -3.10 -0.48 -11.11
N ILE A 180 -3.81 0.05 -10.11
CA ILE A 180 -5.23 0.40 -10.23
C ILE A 180 -5.36 1.90 -10.05
N THR A 181 -5.92 2.60 -11.04
CA THR A 181 -6.15 4.04 -10.99
C THR A 181 -7.64 4.33 -10.99
N SER A 182 -8.07 5.18 -10.06
CA SER A 182 -9.47 5.59 -9.94
C SER A 182 -9.58 6.89 -9.14
N ALA A 183 -10.60 7.68 -9.47
CA ALA A 183 -11.08 8.75 -8.60
C ALA A 183 -11.83 8.15 -7.40
N ASP A 184 -11.85 8.89 -6.30
CA ASP A 184 -12.88 8.66 -5.31
C ASP A 184 -14.27 8.92 -5.89
N VAL A 185 -15.24 8.17 -5.41
CA VAL A 185 -16.65 8.33 -5.77
C VAL A 185 -17.52 8.77 -4.60
N GLY A 186 -16.87 9.16 -3.51
CA GLY A 186 -17.50 9.71 -2.32
C GLY A 186 -16.89 9.22 -1.03
N ALA A 187 -17.05 10.04 0.00
CA ALA A 187 -16.81 9.64 1.37
C ALA A 187 -17.89 8.65 1.83
N THR A 188 -17.49 7.68 2.63
CA THR A 188 -18.38 6.79 3.37
C THR A 188 -18.33 7.11 4.87
N VAL A 189 -19.00 6.30 5.67
CA VAL A 189 -18.90 6.37 7.13
C VAL A 189 -17.46 6.23 7.61
N GLU A 190 -17.16 6.79 8.78
CA GLU A 190 -15.93 6.55 9.53
C GLU A 190 -14.63 6.88 8.78
N ASN A 191 -14.45 8.12 8.31
CA ASN A 191 -13.18 8.60 7.73
C ASN A 191 -12.70 7.79 6.51
N ASN A 192 -13.62 7.15 5.78
CA ASN A 192 -13.30 6.30 4.65
C ASN A 192 -13.77 6.91 3.33
N VAL A 193 -13.05 6.64 2.25
CA VAL A 193 -13.41 7.06 0.89
C VAL A 193 -13.41 5.87 -0.03
N VAL A 194 -14.43 5.75 -0.89
CA VAL A 194 -14.59 4.64 -1.83
C VAL A 194 -14.04 5.00 -3.21
N SER A 195 -13.33 4.07 -3.85
CA SER A 195 -12.94 4.17 -5.27
C SER A 195 -13.06 2.84 -6.02
N GLY A 196 -13.25 2.91 -7.34
CA GLY A 196 -13.32 1.73 -8.20
C GLY A 196 -12.04 0.89 -8.19
N SER A 197 -12.18 -0.43 -8.25
CA SER A 197 -11.05 -1.39 -8.27
C SER A 197 -11.50 -2.80 -8.65
N ASP A 198 -10.61 -3.65 -9.14
CA ASP A 198 -10.76 -5.11 -9.25
C ASP A 198 -9.82 -5.90 -8.32
N GLY A 199 -8.98 -5.22 -7.53
CA GLY A 199 -8.06 -5.86 -6.61
C GLY A 199 -8.78 -6.50 -5.42
N LYS A 200 -8.57 -7.82 -5.21
CA LYS A 200 -9.06 -8.60 -4.06
C LYS A 200 -7.92 -8.85 -3.05
N ASP A 201 -8.15 -9.81 -2.15
CA ASP A 201 -7.23 -10.31 -1.12
C ASP A 201 -5.77 -10.16 -1.51
N GLY A 202 -5.02 -9.49 -0.65
CA GLY A 202 -3.59 -9.23 -0.84
C GLY A 202 -3.27 -7.88 -1.49
N PHE A 203 -4.24 -7.27 -2.17
CA PHE A 203 -4.14 -5.86 -2.56
C PHE A 203 -4.33 -4.93 -1.35
N ASP A 204 -4.86 -5.44 -0.24
CA ASP A 204 -4.93 -4.78 1.06
C ASP A 204 -3.58 -4.17 1.44
N GLY A 205 -3.60 -2.93 1.93
CA GLY A 205 -2.40 -2.18 2.28
C GLY A 205 -1.64 -1.53 1.11
N ALA A 206 -2.10 -1.69 -0.14
CA ALA A 206 -1.57 -0.92 -1.26
C ALA A 206 -1.74 0.59 -1.01
N PRO A 207 -0.73 1.43 -1.26
CA PRO A 207 -0.85 2.87 -1.08
C PRO A 207 -1.83 3.47 -2.08
N TRP A 208 -2.64 4.42 -1.64
CA TRP A 208 -3.31 5.38 -2.50
C TRP A 208 -2.39 6.56 -2.71
N ILE A 209 -1.85 6.68 -3.91
CA ILE A 209 -0.83 7.67 -4.25
C ILE A 209 -1.49 8.79 -5.04
N GLN A 210 -1.47 10.00 -4.47
CA GLN A 210 -1.84 11.21 -5.21
C GLN A 210 -0.67 11.68 -6.08
N ASN A 211 -1.00 12.33 -7.20
CA ASN A 211 -0.02 12.92 -8.13
C ASN A 211 1.15 11.96 -8.40
N PHE A 212 0.83 10.73 -8.80
CA PHE A 212 1.82 9.71 -9.10
C PHE A 212 2.59 10.10 -10.37
N GLN A 213 3.87 10.44 -10.22
CA GLN A 213 4.67 10.99 -11.31
C GLN A 213 6.18 10.84 -11.12
N VAL A 214 6.90 10.86 -12.23
CA VAL A 214 8.29 11.33 -12.29
C VAL A 214 8.24 12.81 -12.67
N LEU A 215 9.09 13.64 -12.06
CA LEU A 215 9.08 15.09 -12.35
C LEU A 215 9.20 15.34 -13.85
N GLN A 216 8.29 16.15 -14.36
CA GLN A 216 8.23 16.58 -15.76
C GLN A 216 8.39 18.10 -15.86
N ALA A 217 8.79 18.59 -17.03
CA ALA A 217 8.80 20.02 -17.31
C ALA A 217 7.39 20.51 -17.61
N GLY A 218 6.98 21.63 -17.00
CA GLY A 218 5.64 22.19 -17.13
C GLY A 218 4.59 21.54 -16.22
N GLY A 219 3.33 21.93 -16.38
CA GLY A 219 2.21 21.48 -15.56
C GLY A 219 1.40 22.63 -14.96
N GLY A 220 0.26 22.30 -14.35
CA GLY A 220 -0.58 23.23 -13.62
C GLY A 220 -0.56 22.96 -12.11
N ALA A 221 -0.99 23.93 -11.31
CA ALA A 221 -1.23 23.74 -9.89
C ALA A 221 -2.68 23.27 -9.66
N GLY A 222 -2.85 22.21 -8.89
CA GLY A 222 -4.14 21.77 -8.34
C GLY A 222 -4.21 21.98 -6.82
N ALA A 223 -5.40 21.85 -6.23
CA ALA A 223 -5.61 22.02 -4.78
C ALA A 223 -4.81 21.01 -3.93
N ASN A 224 -4.63 19.79 -4.45
CA ASN A 224 -3.79 18.75 -3.88
C ASN A 224 -2.48 18.69 -4.66
N ASN A 225 -1.42 19.41 -4.24
CA ASN A 225 -0.19 19.58 -5.02
C ASN A 225 0.98 18.65 -4.61
N GLY A 226 0.80 17.85 -3.55
CA GLY A 226 1.83 16.94 -3.05
C GLY A 226 2.12 15.85 -4.07
N SER A 227 3.36 15.76 -4.57
CA SER A 227 3.77 14.74 -5.53
C SER A 227 4.06 13.40 -4.84
N ASN A 228 3.59 12.30 -5.44
CA ASN A 228 3.84 10.94 -4.97
C ASN A 228 3.51 10.70 -3.49
N ARG A 229 2.46 11.34 -2.94
CA ARG A 229 2.13 11.19 -1.51
C ARG A 229 1.15 10.06 -1.29
N VAL A 230 1.39 9.26 -0.26
CA VAL A 230 0.37 8.36 0.28
C VAL A 230 -0.71 9.19 0.97
N VAL A 231 -1.93 9.13 0.46
CA VAL A 231 -3.13 9.78 1.03
C VAL A 231 -4.09 8.77 1.63
N GLY A 232 -3.67 7.51 1.69
CA GLY A 232 -4.50 6.41 2.11
C GLY A 232 -3.85 5.05 1.86
N VAL A 233 -4.40 4.01 2.46
CA VAL A 233 -4.05 2.62 2.17
C VAL A 233 -5.32 1.84 1.88
N VAL A 234 -5.25 0.87 0.97
CA VAL A 234 -6.39 0.01 0.67
C VAL A 234 -6.80 -0.75 1.95
N SER A 235 -7.95 -0.39 2.49
CA SER A 235 -8.70 -1.16 3.49
C SER A 235 -9.91 -1.80 2.80
N ARG A 236 -10.31 -2.96 3.32
CA ARG A 236 -11.41 -3.74 2.76
C ARG A 236 -12.73 -3.28 3.37
N PHE A 237 -13.60 -2.70 2.55
CA PHE A 237 -15.01 -2.55 2.89
C PHE A 237 -15.87 -2.99 1.71
N TYR A 238 -16.77 -3.94 1.97
CA TYR A 238 -17.74 -4.42 1.00
C TYR A 238 -19.02 -3.61 1.19
N ALA A 239 -19.40 -2.78 0.21
CA ALA A 239 -20.76 -2.28 0.16
C ALA A 239 -21.73 -3.49 0.02
N PRO A 240 -22.86 -3.53 0.74
CA PRO A 240 -23.79 -4.66 0.66
C PRO A 240 -24.38 -4.82 -0.74
N GLY A 241 -24.31 -6.04 -1.30
CA GLY A 241 -24.83 -6.44 -2.62
C GLY A 241 -24.09 -7.66 -3.18
N PRO A 242 -24.56 -8.32 -4.26
CA PRO A 242 -23.94 -9.53 -4.84
C PRO A 242 -22.57 -9.30 -5.51
N PHE A 243 -21.96 -8.13 -5.32
CA PHE A 243 -20.89 -7.57 -6.15
C PHE A 243 -19.54 -7.65 -5.44
N LYS A 244 -18.72 -8.63 -5.84
CA LYS A 244 -17.35 -8.81 -5.36
C LYS A 244 -16.41 -7.82 -6.05
N VAL A 245 -16.15 -6.71 -5.37
CA VAL A 245 -15.22 -5.59 -5.68
C VAL A 245 -15.76 -4.57 -6.68
N GLN A 246 -15.84 -3.31 -6.25
CA GLN A 246 -15.52 -2.09 -7.02
C GLN A 246 -15.52 -0.85 -6.10
N ALA A 247 -15.02 -1.06 -4.90
CA ALA A 247 -14.94 -0.05 -3.85
C ALA A 247 -13.83 -0.48 -2.89
N GLN A 248 -12.77 0.29 -2.78
CA GLN A 248 -11.80 0.17 -1.70
C GLN A 248 -12.00 1.36 -0.79
N SER A 249 -12.06 1.12 0.52
CA SER A 249 -12.11 2.19 1.49
C SER A 249 -10.69 2.48 1.96
N SER A 250 -10.31 3.74 2.06
CA SER A 250 -9.10 4.09 2.78
C SER A 250 -9.46 5.01 3.93
N PRO A 251 -8.99 4.74 5.16
CA PRO A 251 -8.94 5.78 6.17
C PRO A 251 -8.09 6.95 5.65
N GLU A 252 -8.61 8.17 5.70
CA GLU A 252 -7.79 9.35 5.43
C GLU A 252 -6.71 9.48 6.53
N PRO A 253 -5.44 9.68 6.17
CA PRO A 253 -4.43 10.08 7.13
C PRO A 253 -4.89 11.32 7.88
N ASP A 254 -4.96 11.22 9.20
CA ASP A 254 -5.44 12.27 10.11
C ASP A 254 -4.50 12.40 11.31
N GLY A 255 -4.94 13.02 12.41
CA GLY A 255 -4.11 13.17 13.61
C GLY A 255 -3.53 11.84 14.13
N ARG A 256 -4.29 10.75 14.06
CA ARG A 256 -3.85 9.41 14.48
C ARG A 256 -2.76 8.87 13.58
N TRP A 257 -2.78 9.20 12.28
CA TRP A 257 -1.68 8.87 11.36
C TRP A 257 -0.41 9.63 11.73
N VAL A 258 -0.53 10.92 12.06
CA VAL A 258 0.62 11.74 12.50
C VAL A 258 1.24 11.18 13.77
N ASP A 259 0.41 10.82 14.75
CA ASP A 259 0.87 10.20 16.00
C ASP A 259 1.56 8.86 15.75
N LEU A 260 0.98 8.01 14.90
CA LEU A 260 1.55 6.72 14.51
C LEU A 260 2.92 6.89 13.80
N PHE A 261 3.01 7.89 12.92
CA PHE A 261 4.25 8.22 12.21
C PHE A 261 5.32 8.72 13.18
N ASN A 262 4.99 9.67 14.05
CA ASN A 262 5.91 10.21 15.05
C ASN A 262 6.40 9.12 16.01
N ALA A 263 5.50 8.25 16.46
CA ALA A 263 5.86 7.10 17.27
C ALA A 263 6.83 6.17 16.53
N SER A 264 6.58 5.88 15.24
CA SER A 264 7.46 5.06 14.41
C SER A 264 8.84 5.71 14.20
N CYS A 265 8.88 7.02 13.98
CA CYS A 265 10.11 7.78 13.80
C CYS A 265 10.97 7.84 15.06
N ALA A 266 10.35 7.93 16.24
CA ALA A 266 11.05 8.04 17.51
C ALA A 266 11.72 6.72 17.96
N ARG A 267 11.38 5.57 17.35
CA ARG A 267 11.86 4.25 17.79
C ARG A 267 13.36 4.03 17.64
N THR A 268 13.91 4.45 16.50
CA THR A 268 15.31 4.20 16.14
C THR A 268 15.88 5.47 15.53
N PRO A 269 17.11 5.89 15.94
CA PRO A 269 17.77 7.03 15.33
C PRO A 269 17.80 6.95 13.80
N ASP A 270 17.56 8.09 13.16
CA ASP A 270 17.49 8.24 11.71
C ASP A 270 16.40 7.39 11.01
N ASN A 271 15.36 6.90 11.71
CA ASN A 271 14.20 6.24 11.07
C ASN A 271 13.52 7.13 10.03
N CYS A 272 13.55 8.45 10.25
CA CYS A 272 12.82 9.45 9.48
C CYS A 272 13.62 10.70 9.12
N ARG A 273 14.94 10.56 9.03
CA ARG A 273 15.83 11.66 8.67
C ARG A 273 15.88 11.89 7.16
#